data_AF-A0A840DW53-F1
#
_entry.id   AF-A0A840DW53-F1
#
_cell.length_a   1.000
_cell.length_b   1.000
_cell.length_c   1.000
_cell.angle_alpha   90.00
_cell.angle_beta   90.00
_cell.angle_gamma   90.00
#
_symmetry.space_group_name_H-M   'P 1'
#
loop_
_entity.id
_entity.type
_entity.pdbx_description
1 polymer ?
#
loop_
_entity_poly.entity_id
_entity_poly.type
_entity_poly.pdbx_seq_one_letter_code
_entity_poly.pdbx_strand_id
1 'polypeptide(L)' 'MAKRKKHAKRGRPRIKGCNREPNGRISRAKTPHESINKLAIEMRAKRFGLTIEEAKNPLSGLYWAALFARRNQSRPI' A
#
# COMPACT_ATOMS: atom_id res chain seq x y z
N MET A 1 -10.09 -13.46 47.52
CA MET A 1 -10.58 -12.62 46.40
C MET A 1 -9.54 -12.60 45.29
N ALA A 2 -9.70 -13.44 44.26
CA ALA A 2 -8.75 -13.55 43.16
C ALA A 2 -8.81 -12.34 42.21
N LYS A 3 -7.69 -11.61 42.04
CA LYS A 3 -7.49 -10.67 40.92
C LYS A 3 -6.10 -10.89 40.31
N ARG A 4 -6.06 -11.56 39.16
CA ARG A 4 -4.92 -11.66 38.22
C ARG A 4 -5.44 -11.12 36.88
N LYS A 5 -4.74 -10.47 35.95
CA LYS A 5 -3.34 -10.06 35.74
C LYS A 5 -3.41 -8.70 35.03
N LYS A 6 -2.71 -7.65 35.49
CA LYS A 6 -2.38 -6.52 34.61
C LYS A 6 -0.88 -6.59 34.37
N HIS A 7 -0.44 -6.41 33.13
CA HIS A 7 0.92 -6.61 32.61
C HIS A 7 1.21 -8.02 32.07
N ALA A 8 0.68 -8.32 30.89
CA ALA A 8 1.29 -9.33 30.02
C ALA A 8 2.63 -8.85 29.43
N LYS A 9 2.94 -7.54 29.46
CA LYS A 9 4.22 -6.93 29.07
C LYS A 9 4.52 -5.71 29.94
N ARG A 10 5.81 -5.44 30.19
CA ARG A 10 6.30 -4.24 30.90
C ARG A 10 6.03 -2.98 30.05
N GLY A 11 5.70 -1.84 30.69
CA GLY A 11 5.58 -0.52 30.03
C GLY A 11 4.19 0.13 30.04
N ARG A 12 4.12 1.40 29.62
CA ARG A 12 2.87 2.18 29.51
C ARG A 12 1.94 1.52 28.48
N PRO A 13 0.64 1.36 28.78
CA PRO A 13 -0.31 0.80 27.82
C PRO A 13 -0.37 1.64 26.54
N ARG A 14 -0.47 0.97 25.38
CA ARG A 14 -0.66 1.64 24.09
C ARG A 14 -2.02 2.34 24.08
N ILE A 15 -2.02 3.60 23.64
CA ILE A 15 -3.27 4.33 23.35
C ILE A 15 -3.97 3.62 22.19
N LYS A 16 -5.25 3.29 22.39
CA LYS A 16 -6.15 2.63 21.43
C LYS A 16 -6.86 3.69 20.57
N GLY A 17 -7.26 3.31 19.35
CA GLY A 17 -7.98 4.21 18.43
C GLY A 17 -7.11 5.27 17.73
N CYS A 18 -5.78 5.19 17.85
CA CYS A 18 -4.86 6.11 17.17
C CYS A 18 -4.24 5.46 15.93
N ASN A 19 -4.24 6.18 14.82
CA ASN A 19 -3.46 5.81 13.64
C ASN A 19 -1.96 5.85 13.97
N ARG A 20 -1.20 4.87 13.49
CA ARG A 20 0.24 4.76 13.72
C ARG A 20 1.00 4.73 12.40
N GLU A 21 2.20 5.31 12.43
CA GLU A 21 3.18 5.16 11.38
C GLU A 21 3.83 3.75 11.43
N PRO A 22 4.49 3.30 10.35
CA PRO A 22 5.19 2.00 10.32
C PRO A 22 6.26 1.87 11.42
N ASN A 23 6.86 2.98 11.84
CA ASN A 23 7.84 3.07 12.92
C ASN A 23 7.23 2.97 14.34
N GLY A 24 5.90 2.84 14.46
CA GLY A 24 5.19 2.74 15.72
C GLY A 24 4.88 4.05 16.44
N ARG A 25 5.31 5.20 15.90
CA ARG A 25 4.90 6.54 16.37
C ARG A 25 3.42 6.75 16.08
N ILE A 26 2.76 7.53 16.93
CA ILE A 26 1.39 7.98 16.68
C ILE A 26 1.45 8.95 15.49
N SER A 27 0.67 8.67 14.45
CA SER A 27 0.61 9.52 13.26
C SER A 27 0.08 10.90 13.65
N ARG A 28 0.70 11.94 13.10
CA ARG A 28 0.22 13.33 13.22
C ARG A 28 -0.85 13.67 12.19
N ALA A 29 -1.05 12.83 11.18
CA ALA A 29 -2.04 13.06 10.14
C ALA A 29 -3.46 12.95 10.72
N LYS A 30 -4.28 13.98 10.46
CA LYS A 30 -5.70 14.00 10.87
C LYS A 30 -6.53 13.04 10.03
N THR A 31 -6.13 12.85 8.77
CA THR A 31 -6.73 11.86 7.88
C THR A 31 -5.97 10.53 8.03
N PRO A 32 -6.69 9.38 8.02
CA PRO A 32 -6.03 8.11 7.80
C PRO A 32 -5.29 8.23 6.47
N HIS A 33 -4.05 7.74 6.46
CA HIS A 33 -3.29 7.67 5.24
C HIS A 33 -4.06 6.77 4.28
N GLU A 34 -4.77 7.36 3.32
CA GLU A 34 -5.18 6.60 2.15
C GLU A 34 -3.92 5.96 1.61
N SER A 35 -3.96 4.65 1.37
CA SER A 35 -2.77 3.92 0.97
C SER A 35 -2.13 4.68 -0.19
N ILE A 36 -0.87 5.13 -0.07
CA ILE A 36 -0.11 5.76 -1.16
C ILE A 36 -0.33 5.01 -2.48
N ASN A 37 -0.51 3.70 -2.36
CA ASN A 37 -0.87 2.77 -3.41
C ASN A 37 -2.09 3.21 -4.23
N LYS A 38 -3.20 3.66 -3.64
CA LYS A 38 -4.41 4.03 -4.40
C LYS A 38 -4.15 5.23 -5.31
N LEU A 39 -3.60 6.31 -4.76
CA LEU A 39 -3.25 7.50 -5.55
C LEU A 39 -2.18 7.20 -6.60
N ALA A 40 -1.18 6.37 -6.27
CA ALA A 40 -0.16 5.96 -7.21
C ALA A 40 -0.72 5.10 -8.36
N ILE A 41 -1.68 4.22 -8.09
CA ILE A 41 -2.37 3.40 -9.10
C ILE A 41 -3.21 4.30 -10.02
N GLU A 42 -3.96 5.25 -9.46
CA GLU A 42 -4.77 6.20 -10.24
C GLU A 42 -3.90 7.09 -11.14
N MET A 43 -2.80 7.62 -10.60
CA MET A 43 -1.83 8.39 -11.38
C MET A 43 -1.21 7.56 -12.51
N ARG A 44 -0.97 6.27 -12.28
CA ARG A 44 -0.43 5.36 -13.28
C ARG A 44 -1.45 5.04 -14.38
N ALA A 45 -2.69 4.72 -14.00
CA ALA A 45 -3.80 4.50 -14.93
C ALA A 45 -3.98 5.71 -15.86
N LYS A 46 -4.04 6.92 -15.29
CA LYS A 46 -4.16 8.16 -16.06
C LYS A 46 -2.98 8.42 -16.98
N ARG A 47 -1.75 8.16 -16.51
CA ARG A 47 -0.52 8.45 -17.28
C ARG A 47 -0.31 7.50 -18.46
N PHE A 48 -0.69 6.23 -18.30
CA PHE A 48 -0.44 5.19 -19.31
C PHE A 48 -1.71 4.74 -20.05
N GLY A 49 -2.87 5.32 -19.73
CA GLY A 49 -4.15 4.92 -20.34
C GLY A 49 -4.56 3.49 -19.97
N LEU A 50 -4.11 3.00 -18.82
CA LEU A 50 -4.37 1.64 -18.35
C LEU A 50 -5.63 1.57 -17.50
N THR A 51 -6.25 0.39 -17.44
CA THR A 51 -7.29 0.15 -16.45
C THR A 51 -6.70 0.17 -15.03
N ILE A 52 -7.53 0.45 -14.02
CA ILE A 52 -7.09 0.44 -12.61
C ILE A 52 -6.51 -0.94 -12.23
N GLU A 53 -7.01 -2.02 -12.82
CA GLU A 53 -6.51 -3.37 -12.58
C GLU A 53 -5.12 -3.60 -13.16
N GLU A 54 -4.86 -3.14 -14.39
CA GLU A 54 -3.53 -3.21 -14.99
C GLU A 54 -2.54 -2.29 -14.27
N ALA A 55 -3.01 -1.11 -13.83
CA ALA A 55 -2.22 -0.15 -13.09
C ALA A 55 -1.81 -0.64 -11.68
N LYS A 56 -2.50 -1.65 -11.12
CA LYS A 56 -2.08 -2.33 -9.86
C LYS A 56 -0.74 -3.04 -10.01
N ASN A 57 -0.38 -3.51 -11.21
CA ASN A 57 0.90 -4.16 -11.43
C ASN A 57 2.02 -3.12 -11.25
N PRO A 58 2.94 -3.25 -10.28
CA PRO A 58 4.03 -2.28 -10.07
C PRO A 58 4.91 -2.06 -11.31
N LEU A 59 4.98 -3.04 -12.21
CA LEU A 59 5.74 -2.98 -13.46
C LEU A 59 5.04 -2.15 -14.55
N SER A 60 3.75 -1.85 -14.43
CA SER A 60 3.01 -1.06 -15.42
C SER A 60 3.51 0.39 -15.55
N GLY A 61 4.33 0.87 -14.61
CA GLY A 61 5.02 2.16 -14.70
C GLY A 61 6.46 2.08 -15.24
N LEU A 62 6.99 0.87 -15.47
CA LEU A 62 8.33 0.65 -15.98
C LEU A 62 8.29 0.41 -17.49
N TYR A 63 9.13 1.14 -18.23
CA TYR A 63 9.36 1.03 -19.67
C TYR A 63 9.47 -0.43 -20.18
N TRP A 64 9.98 -1.34 -19.35
CA TRP A 64 10.09 -2.77 -19.62
C TRP A 64 8.74 -3.48 -19.86
N ALA A 65 7.66 -3.10 -19.18
CA ALA A 65 6.35 -3.72 -19.36
C ALA A 65 5.75 -3.41 -20.75
N ALA A 66 5.91 -2.17 -21.23
CA ALA A 66 5.51 -1.78 -22.59
C ALA A 66 6.35 -2.50 -23.68
N LEU A 67 7.60 -2.85 -23.36
CA LEU A 67 8.50 -3.57 -24.27
C LEU A 67 8.15 -5.07 -24.33
N PHE A 68 7.78 -5.67 -23.20
CA PHE A 68 7.39 -7.09 -23.13
C PHE A 68 6.03 -7.36 -23.80
N ALA A 69 5.06 -6.44 -23.66
CA ALA A 69 3.77 -6.53 -24.33
C ALA A 69 3.91 -6.53 -25.87
N ARG A 70 4.82 -5.72 -26.43
CA ARG A 70 5.11 -5.69 -27.87
C ARG A 70 5.76 -6.98 -28.37
N ARG A 71 6.58 -7.65 -27.55
CA ARG A 71 7.29 -8.89 -27.92
C ARG A 71 6.36 -10.11 -28.07
N ASN A 72 5.17 -10.07 -27.45
CA ASN A 72 4.18 -11.14 -27.54
C ASN A 72 3.17 -10.96 -28.70
N GLN A 73 3.17 -9.82 -29.39
CA GLN A 73 2.33 -9.59 -30.58
C GLN A 73 2.96 -10.14 -31.87
N SER A 74 4.25 -10.51 -31.85
CA SER A 74 5.01 -10.91 -33.03
C SER A 74 5.28 -12.42 -33.13
N ARG A 75 4.46 -13.27 -32.51
CA ARG A 75 4.52 -14.72 -32.72
C ARG A 75 3.31 -15.16 -33.55
N PRO A 76 3.46 -15.38 -34.87
CA PRO A 76 2.50 -16.20 -35.59
C PRO A 76 2.66 -17.66 -35.12
N ILE A 77 1.54 -18.39 -35.20
CA ILE A 77 1.35 -19.82 -34.88
C ILE A 77 2.37 -20.68 -35.66
#